data_AF-A0A536DJ83-F1
#
_entry.id   AF-A0A536DJ83-F1
#
_cell.length_a   1.000
_cell.length_b   1.000
_cell.length_c   1.000
_cell.angle_alpha   90.00
_cell.angle_beta   90.00
_cell.angle_gamma   90.00
#
_symmetry.space_group_name_H-M   'P 1'
#
loop_
_entity.id
_entity.type
_entity.pdbx_description
1 polymer ?
#
loop_
_entity_poly.entity_id
_entity_poly.type
_entity_poly.pdbx_seq_one_letter_code
_entity_poly.pdbx_strand_id
1 'polypeptide(L)'
;MQDERFKPVADALRDGDLDAAGLERPERMLLDFVGTITTGAYRVTDEQVQGLRDAGWSDEQIAEAAYDAALFNLFVRLADTFGIEPPAVYEPDGIPKAVTRP
;
A
#
# COMPACT_ATOMS: atom_id res chain seq x y z
N MET A 1 -9.51 -4.64 18.37
CA MET A 1 -9.68 -3.25 18.86
C MET A 1 -8.50 -2.48 18.31
N GLN A 2 -8.69 -1.72 17.22
CA GLN A 2 -7.64 -0.81 16.77
C GLN A 2 -7.54 0.32 17.79
N ASP A 3 -6.33 0.68 18.16
CA ASP A 3 -6.08 1.82 19.04
C ASP A 3 -6.56 3.10 18.34
N GLU A 4 -7.44 3.87 18.99
CA GLU A 4 -8.04 5.08 18.41
C GLU A 4 -6.99 6.09 17.94
N ARG A 5 -5.77 6.04 18.52
CA ARG A 5 -4.65 6.89 18.12
C ARG A 5 -4.22 6.68 16.66
N PHE A 6 -4.40 5.50 16.10
CA PHE A 6 -4.00 5.19 14.72
C PHE A 6 -5.13 5.33 13.71
N LYS A 7 -6.37 5.57 14.16
CA LYS A 7 -7.53 5.70 13.26
C LYS A 7 -7.32 6.73 12.15
N PRO A 8 -6.80 7.96 12.40
CA PRO A 8 -6.59 8.94 11.33
C PRO A 8 -5.63 8.45 10.23
N VAL A 9 -4.52 7.82 10.64
CA VAL A 9 -3.52 7.28 9.69
C VAL A 9 -4.12 6.11 8.92
N ALA A 10 -4.83 5.21 9.59
CA ALA A 10 -5.49 4.07 8.96
C ALA A 10 -6.55 4.51 7.94
N ASP A 11 -7.36 5.52 8.27
CA ASP A 11 -8.38 6.08 7.36
C ASP A 11 -7.73 6.73 6.13
N ALA A 12 -6.63 7.49 6.31
CA ALA A 12 -5.89 8.08 5.19
C ALA A 12 -5.26 7.02 4.27
N LEU A 13 -4.63 5.99 4.85
CA LEU A 13 -4.06 4.87 4.08
C LEU A 13 -5.15 4.08 3.33
N ARG A 14 -6.30 3.85 3.98
CA ARG A 14 -7.47 3.20 3.36
C ARG A 14 -7.97 3.98 2.14
N ASP A 15 -7.99 5.31 2.23
CA ASP A 15 -8.36 6.20 1.14
C ASP A 15 -7.26 6.42 0.09
N GLY A 16 -6.07 5.83 0.27
CA GLY A 16 -4.93 5.96 -0.64
C GLY A 16 -4.24 7.32 -0.57
N ASP A 17 -4.44 8.08 0.51
CA ASP A 17 -3.87 9.40 0.71
C ASP A 17 -2.60 9.32 1.59
N LEU A 18 -1.46 9.09 0.93
CA LEU A 18 -0.17 8.99 1.62
C LEU A 18 0.32 10.32 2.20
N ASP A 19 -0.17 11.45 1.70
CA ASP A 19 0.20 12.78 2.21
C ASP A 19 -0.58 13.08 3.50
N ALA A 20 -1.88 12.76 3.53
CA ALA A 20 -2.70 12.91 4.73
C ALA A 20 -2.37 11.90 5.84
N ALA A 21 -1.72 10.78 5.51
CA ALA A 21 -1.35 9.74 6.47
C ALA A 21 -0.28 10.19 7.48
N GLY A 22 0.42 11.31 7.25
CA GLY A 22 1.39 11.86 8.22
C GLY A 22 2.55 10.90 8.53
N LEU A 23 2.95 10.10 7.54
CA LEU A 23 4.00 9.10 7.68
C LEU A 23 5.37 9.76 7.82
N GLU A 24 6.22 9.14 8.62
CA GLU A 24 7.63 9.47 8.65
C GLU A 24 8.29 9.13 7.29
N ARG A 25 9.41 9.82 7.00
CA ARG A 25 10.05 9.73 5.68
C ARG A 25 10.41 8.30 5.26
N PRO A 26 10.99 7.43 6.12
CA PRO A 26 11.33 6.06 5.73
C PRO A 26 10.10 5.22 5.32
N GLU A 27 9.00 5.32 6.06
CA GLU A 27 7.75 4.61 5.79
C GLU A 27 7.09 5.13 4.52
N ARG A 28 7.11 6.45 4.29
CA ARG A 28 6.61 7.03 3.04
C ARG A 28 7.38 6.49 1.84
N MET A 29 8.72 6.47 1.90
CA MET A 29 9.55 5.93 0.82
C MET A 29 9.24 4.45 0.54
N LEU A 30 9.01 3.65 1.59
CA LEU A 30 8.61 2.25 1.44
C LEU A 30 7.27 2.11 0.72
N LEU A 31 6.27 2.92 1.08
CA LEU A 31 4.97 2.90 0.41
C LEU A 31 5.01 3.41 -1.03
N ASP A 32 5.87 4.38 -1.35
CA ASP A 32 6.09 4.83 -2.74
C ASP A 32 6.72 3.71 -3.59
N PHE A 33 7.64 2.93 -3.01
CA PHE A 33 8.19 1.72 -3.64
C PHE A 33 7.12 0.65 -3.86
N VAL A 34 6.30 0.35 -2.84
CA VAL A 34 5.15 -0.57 -2.96
C VAL A 34 4.17 -0.08 -4.04
N GLY A 35 3.88 1.21 -4.10
CA GLY A 35 3.04 1.81 -5.15
C GLY A 35 3.63 1.64 -6.56
N THR A 36 4.94 1.69 -6.69
CA THR A 36 5.64 1.43 -7.96
C THR A 36 5.45 -0.03 -8.38
N ILE A 37 5.60 -0.98 -7.46
CA ILE A 37 5.35 -2.41 -7.73
C ILE A 37 3.91 -2.64 -8.19
N THR A 38 2.95 -2.03 -7.48
CA THR A 38 1.51 -2.18 -7.74
C THR A 38 1.09 -1.65 -9.10
N THR A 39 1.61 -0.50 -9.51
CA THR A 39 1.23 0.14 -10.79
C THR A 39 2.11 -0.27 -11.98
N GLY A 40 3.29 -0.83 -11.71
CA GLY A 40 4.19 -1.32 -12.75
C GLY A 40 5.56 -1.71 -12.22
N ALA A 41 5.69 -2.92 -11.69
CA ALA A 41 6.93 -3.44 -11.12
C ALA A 41 8.18 -3.33 -12.03
N TYR A 42 8.02 -3.33 -13.35
CA TYR A 42 9.13 -3.12 -14.29
C TYR A 42 9.74 -1.71 -14.24
N ARG A 43 9.11 -0.77 -13.53
CA ARG A 43 9.58 0.60 -13.32
C ARG A 43 10.40 0.77 -12.04
N VAL A 44 10.48 -0.25 -11.19
CA VAL A 44 11.37 -0.22 -10.02
C VAL A 44 12.81 -0.03 -10.50
N THR A 45 13.53 0.87 -9.84
CA THR A 45 14.92 1.20 -10.18
C THR A 45 15.87 0.83 -9.03
N ASP A 46 17.14 0.61 -9.36
CA ASP A 46 18.19 0.41 -8.36
C ASP A 46 18.33 1.61 -7.43
N GLU A 47 18.09 2.84 -7.94
CA GLU A 47 18.10 4.07 -7.16
C GLU A 47 17.00 4.09 -6.09
N GLN A 48 15.80 3.61 -6.43
CA GLN A 48 14.69 3.52 -5.47
C GLN A 48 15.01 2.52 -4.35
N VAL A 49 15.57 1.36 -4.70
CA VAL A 49 16.01 0.35 -3.72
C VAL A 49 17.15 0.89 -2.85
N GLN A 50 18.13 1.57 -3.45
CA GLN A 50 19.22 2.18 -2.70
C GLN A 50 18.72 3.28 -1.76
N GLY A 51 17.76 4.10 -2.18
CA GLY A 51 17.15 5.11 -1.33
C GLY A 51 16.48 4.53 -0.08
N LEU A 52 15.89 3.32 -0.17
CA LEU A 52 15.34 2.62 0.99
C LEU A 52 16.44 2.16 1.96
N ARG A 53 17.55 1.62 1.43
CA ARG A 53 18.71 1.26 2.25
C ARG A 53 19.28 2.47 2.98
N ASP A 54 19.42 3.59 2.27
CA ASP A 54 19.93 4.85 2.82
C ASP A 54 18.99 5.42 3.89
N ALA A 55 17.69 5.11 3.81
CA ALA A 55 16.69 5.44 4.82
C ALA A 55 16.66 4.47 6.03
N GLY A 56 17.47 3.41 6.01
CA GLY A 56 17.65 2.47 7.11
C GLY A 56 16.91 1.13 6.97
N TRP A 57 16.25 0.86 5.84
CA TRP A 57 15.63 -0.43 5.58
C TRP A 57 16.69 -1.50 5.24
N SER A 58 16.55 -2.70 5.81
CA SER A 58 17.39 -3.83 5.41
C SER A 58 16.94 -4.45 4.09
N ASP A 59 17.83 -5.17 3.42
CA ASP A 59 17.47 -5.89 2.19
C ASP A 59 16.34 -6.91 2.41
N GLU A 60 16.30 -7.54 3.59
CA GLU A 60 15.24 -8.47 3.97
C GLU A 60 13.88 -7.78 4.08
N GLN A 61 13.82 -6.58 4.69
CA GLN A 61 12.58 -5.81 4.82
C GLN A 61 12.10 -5.29 3.46
N ILE A 62 13.02 -4.87 2.59
CA ILE A 62 12.69 -4.43 1.22
C ILE A 62 12.15 -5.63 0.42
N ALA A 63 12.78 -6.80 0.55
CA ALA A 63 12.31 -8.02 -0.09
C ALA A 63 10.92 -8.43 0.42
N GLU A 64 10.70 -8.39 1.73
CA GLU A 64 9.39 -8.67 2.35
C GLU A 64 8.29 -7.74 1.82
N ALA A 65 8.55 -6.43 1.78
CA ALA A 65 7.61 -5.46 1.20
C ALA A 65 7.29 -5.74 -0.28
N ALA A 66 8.30 -6.15 -1.07
CA ALA A 66 8.09 -6.54 -2.45
C ALA A 66 7.24 -7.81 -2.60
N TYR A 67 7.46 -8.81 -1.74
CA TYR A 67 6.67 -10.04 -1.72
C TYR A 67 5.21 -9.76 -1.34
N ASP A 68 4.98 -8.98 -0.28
CA ASP A 68 3.63 -8.63 0.18
C ASP A 68 2.87 -7.83 -0.89
N ALA A 69 3.53 -6.83 -1.50
CA ALA A 69 2.95 -6.07 -2.61
C ALA A 69 2.58 -6.98 -3.79
N ALA A 70 3.48 -7.86 -4.21
CA ALA A 70 3.23 -8.78 -5.32
C ALA A 70 2.09 -9.77 -5.01
N LEU A 71 2.05 -10.32 -3.80
CA LEU A 71 1.01 -11.24 -3.36
C LEU A 71 -0.36 -10.55 -3.30
N PHE A 72 -0.43 -9.34 -2.76
CA PHE A 72 -1.66 -8.57 -2.72
C PHE A 72 -2.19 -8.30 -4.14
N ASN A 73 -1.30 -7.90 -5.05
CA ASN A 73 -1.66 -7.64 -6.45
C ASN A 73 -2.16 -8.88 -7.19
N LEU A 74 -1.69 -10.09 -6.84
CA LEU A 74 -2.26 -11.33 -7.38
C LEU A 74 -3.74 -11.44 -7.00
N PHE A 75 -4.08 -11.27 -5.73
CA PHE A 75 -5.46 -11.42 -5.25
C PHE A 75 -6.37 -10.32 -5.80
N VAL A 76 -5.93 -9.07 -5.85
CA VAL A 76 -6.70 -7.97 -6.45
C VAL A 76 -7.02 -8.27 -7.91
N ARG A 77 -6.02 -8.70 -8.70
CA ARG A 77 -6.24 -9.06 -10.12
C ARG A 77 -7.19 -10.23 -10.30
N LEU A 78 -7.12 -11.23 -9.41
CA LEU A 78 -8.06 -12.35 -9.44
C LEU A 78 -9.48 -11.90 -9.07
N ALA A 79 -9.63 -11.06 -8.04
CA ALA A 79 -10.92 -10.50 -7.66
C ALA A 79 -11.53 -9.70 -8.81
N ASP A 80 -10.76 -8.81 -9.44
CA ASP A 80 -11.20 -8.02 -10.59
C ASP A 80 -11.59 -8.92 -11.79
N THR A 81 -10.79 -9.95 -12.08
CA THR A 81 -11.05 -10.90 -13.18
C THR A 81 -12.38 -11.64 -13.01
N PHE A 82 -12.73 -11.98 -11.77
CA PHE A 82 -13.95 -12.73 -11.46
C PHE A 82 -15.12 -11.85 -10.99
N GLY A 83 -14.94 -10.52 -10.93
CA GLY A 83 -15.96 -9.60 -10.41
C GLY A 83 -16.31 -9.85 -8.94
N ILE A 84 -15.32 -10.22 -8.12
CA ILE A 84 -15.50 -10.45 -6.69
C ILE A 84 -15.52 -9.10 -5.96
N GLU A 85 -16.67 -8.77 -5.37
CA GLU A 85 -16.82 -7.58 -4.53
C GLU A 85 -16.76 -7.94 -3.04
N PRO A 86 -16.13 -7.09 -2.20
CA PRO A 86 -16.11 -7.31 -0.75
C PRO A 86 -17.54 -7.22 -0.19
N PRO A 87 -17.94 -8.14 0.70
CA PRO A 87 -19.22 -8.04 1.41
C PRO A 87 -19.36 -6.72 2.16
N ALA A 88 -20.55 -6.11 2.12
CA ALA A 88 -20.82 -4.81 2.75
C ALA A 88 -20.48 -4.74 4.25
N VAL A 89 -20.47 -5.87 4.95
CA VAL A 89 -20.07 -5.96 6.36
C VAL A 89 -18.60 -5.57 6.61
N TYR A 90 -17.73 -5.68 5.60
CA TYR A 90 -16.33 -5.26 5.67
C TYR A 90 -16.12 -3.78 5.33
N GLU A 91 -17.17 -3.13 4.82
CA GLU A 91 -17.19 -1.72 4.43
C GLU A 91 -18.28 -0.94 5.23
N PRO A 92 -18.29 -1.01 6.58
CA PRO A 92 -19.35 -0.41 7.39
C PRO A 92 -19.40 1.12 7.27
N ASP A 93 -18.26 1.73 6.94
CA ASP A 93 -18.10 3.17 6.74
C ASP A 93 -18.12 3.58 5.25
N GLY A 94 -18.47 2.65 4.36
CA GLY A 94 -18.52 2.85 2.90
C GLY A 94 -17.22 2.50 2.17
N ILE A 95 -17.31 2.42 0.84
CA ILE A 95 -16.21 2.04 -0.05
C ILE A 95 -15.11 3.12 -0.01
N PRO A 96 -13.81 2.76 0.07
CA PRO A 96 -12.73 3.75 0.13
C PRO A 96 -12.65 4.62 -1.12
N LYS A 97 -12.18 5.86 -0.95
CA LYS A 97 -11.99 6.79 -2.09
C LYS A 97 -10.98 6.27 -3.10
N ALA A 98 -10.00 5.48 -2.67
CA ALA A 98 -9.00 4.85 -3.54
C ALA A 98 -9.62 3.95 -4.61
N VAL A 99 -10.75 3.29 -4.30
CA VAL A 99 -11.44 2.34 -5.20
C VAL A 99 -12.40 3.05 -6.15
N THR A 100 -12.87 4.24 -5.79
CA THR A 100 -13.91 4.97 -6.52
C THR A 100 -13.37 6.12 -7.39
N ARG A 101 -12.05 6.39 -7.36
CA ARG A 101 -11.41 7.32 -8.29
C ARG A 101 -11.38 6.71 -9.71
N PRO A 102 -11.78 7.47 -10.74
CA PRO A 102 -11.73 7.01 -12.13
C PRO A 102 -10.30 6.83 -12.65
#